data_AF-A0A7J4NEA4-F1
#
_entry.id   AF-A0A7J4NEA4-F1
#
_cell.length_a   1.000
_cell.length_b   1.000
_cell.length_c   1.000
_cell.angle_alpha   90.00
_cell.angle_beta   90.00
_cell.angle_gamma   90.00
#
_symmetry.space_group_name_H-M   'P 1'
#
loop_
_entity.id
_entity.type
_entity.pdbx_description
1 polymer ?
#
loop_
_entity_poly.entity_id
_entity_poly.type
_entity_poly.pdbx_seq_one_letter_code
_entity_poly.pdbx_strand_id
1 'polypeptide(L)'
;MPATVVLGAQWGDEGKGKAIDQLAPQSTWAVRFQGGNNAGHTIVLGDTTIKLHQIPSGVTSPHCNLVLGDGMVIDPWVLEQELDRWHGLTGERPEGKRLFISERASVILPFHRLYDSADKVVGTTGRGIGPAYRDRIERVGIRFADIKGVLADSKKIDDTISRMNQQLRTVGVDQQINAADLASNLQWILDRYGNAIKPTGQMVDIALRNGENVLLEGAQGALLDIDQGTYPFVTSSVVGRANATHGAGIHPGHITECFGITKAYCTRVGNGPFPSELSLEEGPGMHMAQVGHEFGTTTGRPRRTGWLDIVALRDAHRISGYTGLVVTKLDVLGGLDEIKICIGYEMDGKPISFVPTLAEDVARCLPVYETHSGFPELSDEDWIEMADRSRAESSGYDVMPDAVRNIVDRIEQLAGIPVVCVGVGPDRRASIAKVGGPFDIDWAEVTF
;
A
#
# COMPACT_ATOMS: atom_id res chain seq x y z
N MET A 1 -22.96 8.42 2.60
CA MET A 1 -21.88 8.56 3.58
C MET A 1 -20.64 7.93 2.95
N PRO A 2 -19.96 8.62 2.02
CA PRO A 2 -19.00 7.96 1.14
C PRO A 2 -17.63 7.87 1.82
N ALA A 3 -17.25 6.66 2.22
CA ALA A 3 -15.85 6.32 2.35
C ALA A 3 -15.36 5.76 1.00
N THR A 4 -14.22 6.26 0.55
CA THR A 4 -13.52 5.77 -0.65
C THR A 4 -12.29 5.00 -0.19
N VAL A 5 -12.11 3.78 -0.69
CA VAL A 5 -10.93 2.96 -0.36
C VAL A 5 -10.03 2.80 -1.58
N VAL A 6 -8.71 2.92 -1.36
CA VAL A 6 -7.68 2.69 -2.38
C VAL A 6 -6.84 1.48 -1.97
N LEU A 7 -6.81 0.44 -2.80
CA LEU A 7 -6.16 -0.84 -2.51
C LEU A 7 -5.21 -1.24 -3.65
N GLY A 8 -4.13 -1.94 -3.32
CA GLY A 8 -3.24 -2.53 -4.33
C GLY A 8 -3.85 -3.83 -4.84
N ALA A 9 -3.90 -4.01 -6.17
CA ALA A 9 -4.52 -5.16 -6.80
C ALA A 9 -3.52 -6.26 -7.20
N GLN A 10 -2.23 -6.13 -6.81
CA GLN A 10 -1.16 -7.06 -7.17
C GLN A 10 -0.31 -7.40 -5.92
N TRP A 11 1.02 -7.44 -6.04
CA TRP A 11 1.99 -7.75 -4.96
C TRP A 11 2.58 -6.48 -4.31
N GLY A 12 1.84 -5.39 -4.27
CA GLY A 12 2.32 -4.11 -3.75
C GLY A 12 3.09 -3.30 -4.79
N ASP A 13 3.46 -2.08 -4.39
CA ASP A 13 4.15 -1.09 -5.22
C ASP A 13 3.38 -0.59 -6.47
N GLU A 14 2.07 -0.79 -6.55
CA GLU A 14 1.26 -0.45 -7.74
C GLU A 14 1.10 1.06 -7.99
N GLY A 15 1.78 1.92 -7.24
CA GLY A 15 1.63 3.38 -7.36
C GLY A 15 0.42 3.95 -6.62
N LYS A 16 -0.09 3.27 -5.59
CA LYS A 16 -1.23 3.73 -4.76
C LYS A 16 -1.09 5.18 -4.28
N GLY A 17 0.12 5.59 -3.90
CA GLY A 17 0.39 6.94 -3.42
C GLY A 17 -0.06 8.02 -4.39
N LYS A 18 0.08 7.81 -5.71
CA LYS A 18 -0.35 8.76 -6.74
C LYS A 18 -1.88 8.89 -6.79
N ALA A 19 -2.60 7.78 -6.75
CA ALA A 19 -4.06 7.78 -6.72
C ALA A 19 -4.60 8.38 -5.40
N ILE A 20 -3.95 8.11 -4.27
CA ILE A 20 -4.32 8.70 -2.97
C ILE A 20 -4.07 10.21 -3.00
N ASP A 21 -2.94 10.65 -3.53
CA ASP A 21 -2.58 12.07 -3.66
C ASP A 21 -3.57 12.84 -4.56
N GLN A 22 -4.13 12.19 -5.59
CA GLN A 22 -5.22 12.75 -6.41
C GLN A 22 -6.54 12.91 -5.66
N LEU A 23 -6.85 11.99 -4.75
CA LEU A 23 -8.11 12.01 -3.98
C LEU A 23 -8.02 12.80 -2.67
N ALA A 24 -6.81 13.02 -2.16
CA ALA A 24 -6.55 13.68 -0.88
C ALA A 24 -7.10 15.12 -0.80
N PRO A 25 -7.00 15.98 -1.83
CA PRO A 25 -7.53 17.34 -1.79
C PRO A 25 -9.05 17.39 -1.54
N GLN A 26 -9.79 16.38 -2.01
CA GLN A 26 -11.24 16.27 -1.83
C GLN A 26 -11.63 15.54 -0.54
N SER A 27 -10.65 15.07 0.22
CA SER A 27 -10.83 14.23 1.41
C SER A 27 -10.60 15.04 2.68
N THR A 28 -11.60 15.06 3.56
CA THR A 28 -11.51 15.66 4.90
C THR A 28 -10.77 14.76 5.90
N TRP A 29 -10.73 13.46 5.63
CA TRP A 29 -10.03 12.47 6.45
C TRP A 29 -9.26 11.47 5.58
N ALA A 30 -8.05 11.13 5.99
CA ALA A 30 -7.23 10.08 5.41
C ALA A 30 -6.86 9.06 6.50
N VAL A 31 -7.23 7.80 6.32
CA VAL A 31 -7.09 6.74 7.32
C VAL A 31 -6.26 5.60 6.75
N ARG A 32 -5.09 5.37 7.34
CA ARG A 32 -4.34 4.12 7.17
C ARG A 32 -4.94 3.09 8.11
N PHE A 33 -5.41 1.97 7.58
CA PHE A 33 -6.19 0.99 8.37
C PHE A 33 -5.43 -0.30 8.67
N GLN A 34 -4.28 -0.54 8.04
CA GLN A 34 -3.49 -1.76 8.24
C GLN A 34 -1.99 -1.53 8.04
N GLY A 35 -1.22 -2.51 8.50
CA GLY A 35 0.21 -2.59 8.30
C GLY A 35 0.93 -1.68 9.27
N GLY A 36 2.15 -1.30 8.91
CA GLY A 36 2.93 -0.36 9.70
C GLY A 36 3.92 0.38 8.83
N ASN A 37 5.13 0.52 9.34
CA ASN A 37 6.25 1.10 8.60
C ASN A 37 6.78 0.19 7.47
N ASN A 38 6.23 -1.00 7.21
CA ASN A 38 6.58 -1.81 6.03
C ASN A 38 5.89 -1.37 4.74
N ALA A 39 4.96 -0.44 4.84
CA ALA A 39 4.43 0.28 3.69
C ALA A 39 5.37 1.42 3.32
N GLY A 40 5.19 1.98 2.12
CA GLY A 40 5.88 3.20 1.72
C GLY A 40 5.12 3.86 0.60
N HIS A 41 5.09 5.19 0.63
CA HIS A 41 4.72 5.99 -0.52
C HIS A 41 5.63 7.20 -0.58
N THR A 42 5.77 7.71 -1.79
CA THR A 42 6.58 8.89 -2.07
C THR A 42 5.62 10.05 -2.31
N ILE A 43 5.87 11.17 -1.64
CA ILE A 43 5.22 12.45 -1.92
C ILE A 43 6.25 13.42 -2.52
N VAL A 44 5.77 14.29 -3.40
CA VAL A 44 6.57 15.35 -4.01
C VAL A 44 6.00 16.69 -3.55
N LEU A 45 6.84 17.53 -2.93
CA LEU A 45 6.50 18.87 -2.46
C LEU A 45 7.47 19.86 -3.10
N GLY A 46 6.98 20.64 -4.07
CA GLY A 46 7.85 21.40 -4.98
C GLY A 46 8.90 20.48 -5.60
N ASP A 47 10.18 20.82 -5.42
CA ASP A 47 11.32 20.03 -5.92
C ASP A 47 11.79 18.94 -4.94
N THR A 48 11.13 18.79 -3.78
CA THR A 48 11.56 17.86 -2.73
C THR A 48 10.74 16.58 -2.72
N THR A 49 11.43 15.44 -2.74
CA THR A 49 10.82 14.12 -2.63
C THR A 49 10.94 13.57 -1.21
N ILE A 50 9.82 13.23 -0.57
CA ILE A 50 9.79 12.64 0.78
C ILE A 50 9.23 11.22 0.71
N LYS A 51 9.90 10.28 1.37
CA LYS A 51 9.41 8.91 1.58
C LYS A 51 8.78 8.77 2.95
N LEU A 52 7.48 8.54 2.97
CA LEU A 52 6.68 8.29 4.18
C LEU A 52 6.30 6.81 4.25
N HIS A 53 6.14 6.26 5.45
CA HIS A 53 5.75 4.87 5.66
C HIS A 53 4.48 4.75 6.49
N GLN A 54 4.34 5.52 7.57
CA GLN A 54 3.22 5.41 8.51
C GLN A 54 2.24 6.57 8.35
N ILE A 55 2.75 7.80 8.22
CA ILE A 55 1.92 8.99 8.01
C ILE A 55 1.06 8.77 6.75
N PRO A 56 -0.28 8.98 6.80
CA PRO A 56 -1.14 8.91 5.61
C PRO A 56 -0.75 9.94 4.55
N SER A 57 -0.93 9.64 3.26
CA SER A 57 -0.55 10.55 2.16
C SER A 57 -1.35 11.85 2.17
N GLY A 58 -2.54 11.86 2.76
CA GLY A 58 -3.33 13.08 3.00
C GLY A 58 -2.60 14.15 3.82
N VAL A 59 -1.40 13.88 4.36
CA VAL A 59 -0.57 14.89 5.05
C VAL A 59 -0.27 16.10 4.18
N THR A 60 -0.22 15.94 2.86
CA THR A 60 -0.06 17.02 1.89
C THR A 60 -1.32 17.87 1.70
N SER A 61 -2.44 17.55 2.34
CA SER A 61 -3.66 18.36 2.34
C SER A 61 -3.87 18.95 3.73
N PRO A 62 -3.75 20.28 3.94
CA PRO A 62 -3.66 20.85 5.29
C PRO A 62 -5.00 20.82 6.04
N HIS A 63 -6.12 20.76 5.31
CA HIS A 63 -7.47 20.57 5.84
C HIS A 63 -7.79 19.09 6.14
N CYS A 64 -6.96 18.15 5.70
CA CYS A 64 -7.20 16.73 5.88
C CYS A 64 -6.71 16.26 7.25
N ASN A 65 -7.62 15.64 8.01
CA ASN A 65 -7.30 14.93 9.24
C ASN A 65 -6.71 13.54 8.90
N LEU A 66 -5.65 13.17 9.60
CA LEU A 66 -4.88 11.96 9.37
C LEU A 66 -5.09 10.98 10.52
N VAL A 67 -5.33 9.72 10.20
CA VAL A 67 -5.56 8.67 11.19
C VAL A 67 -4.65 7.49 10.95
N LEU A 68 -3.92 7.11 11.99
CA LEU A 68 -3.30 5.79 12.10
C LEU A 68 -4.29 4.85 12.80
N GLY A 69 -4.97 4.03 12.00
CA GLY A 69 -6.16 3.28 12.41
C GLY A 69 -5.90 2.06 13.29
N ASP A 70 -6.98 1.54 13.86
CA ASP A 70 -7.03 0.38 14.76
C ASP A 70 -6.26 -0.82 14.22
N GLY A 71 -6.36 -1.11 12.92
CA GLY A 71 -5.75 -2.28 12.30
C GLY A 71 -4.23 -2.18 12.10
N MET A 72 -3.61 -1.03 12.40
CA MET A 72 -2.17 -0.83 12.26
C MET A 72 -1.34 -1.42 13.42
N VAL A 73 -0.08 -1.75 13.10
CA VAL A 73 1.03 -1.95 14.03
C VAL A 73 2.01 -0.79 13.84
N ILE A 74 2.14 0.08 14.83
CA ILE A 74 2.82 1.38 14.67
C ILE A 74 4.15 1.33 15.40
N ASP A 75 5.24 1.67 14.71
CA ASP A 75 6.57 1.91 15.31
C ASP A 75 6.68 3.40 15.66
N PRO A 76 6.63 3.78 16.95
CA PRO A 76 6.63 5.19 17.35
C PRO A 76 7.94 5.92 17.02
N TRP A 77 9.07 5.20 16.97
CA TRP A 77 10.37 5.81 16.65
C TRP A 77 10.50 6.08 15.16
N VAL A 78 9.99 5.19 14.30
CA VAL A 78 9.94 5.46 12.86
C VAL A 78 8.92 6.55 12.54
N LEU A 79 7.80 6.62 13.28
CA LEU A 79 6.84 7.72 13.15
C LEU A 79 7.50 9.06 13.50
N GLU A 80 8.29 9.12 14.57
CA GLU A 80 9.00 10.34 14.94
C GLU A 80 9.98 10.80 13.85
N GLN A 81 10.74 9.89 13.26
CA GLN A 81 11.64 10.20 12.14
C GLN A 81 10.89 10.71 10.90
N GLU A 82 9.66 10.25 10.65
CA GLU A 82 8.81 10.80 9.60
C GLU A 82 8.31 12.21 9.94
N LEU A 83 7.87 12.42 11.19
CA LEU A 83 7.41 13.73 11.66
C LEU A 83 8.53 14.77 11.70
N ASP A 84 9.76 14.39 12.06
CA ASP A 84 10.93 15.28 12.04
C ASP A 84 11.29 15.70 10.62
N ARG A 85 11.27 14.76 9.66
CA ARG A 85 11.49 15.06 8.24
C ARG A 85 10.39 15.97 7.69
N TRP A 86 9.13 15.70 8.03
CA TRP A 86 8.00 16.55 7.66
C TRP A 86 8.14 17.97 8.23
N HIS A 87 8.46 18.07 9.52
CA HIS A 87 8.64 19.34 10.21
C HIS A 87 9.81 20.15 9.64
N GLY A 88 10.93 19.50 9.33
CA GLY A 88 12.09 20.15 8.74
C GLY A 88 11.81 20.79 7.37
N LEU A 89 10.80 20.29 6.64
CA LEU A 89 10.43 20.77 5.32
C LEU A 89 9.27 21.76 5.34
N THR A 90 8.29 21.56 6.21
CA THR A 90 7.03 22.34 6.20
C THR A 90 6.88 23.25 7.41
N GLY A 91 7.68 23.08 8.46
CA GLY A 91 7.50 23.72 9.75
C GLY A 91 6.31 23.17 10.57
N GLU A 92 5.56 22.20 10.04
CA GLU A 92 4.35 21.69 10.68
C GLU A 92 4.64 20.52 11.63
N ARG A 93 3.92 20.47 12.75
CA ARG A 93 3.78 19.29 13.62
C ARG A 93 2.28 18.92 13.70
N PRO A 94 1.81 17.96 12.88
CA PRO A 94 0.39 17.66 12.78
C PRO A 94 -0.15 16.82 13.95
N GLU A 95 0.71 16.13 14.68
CA GLU A 95 0.34 15.19 15.74
C GLU A 95 -0.42 15.86 16.89
N GLY A 96 -1.57 15.29 17.24
CA GLY A 96 -2.48 15.85 18.25
C GLY A 96 -3.31 17.05 17.79
N LYS A 97 -3.07 17.57 16.59
CA LYS A 97 -3.85 18.65 15.96
C LYS A 97 -4.75 18.12 14.85
N ARG A 98 -4.15 17.45 13.87
CA ARG A 98 -4.85 16.79 12.76
C ARG A 98 -4.35 15.38 12.49
N LEU A 99 -3.21 14.95 13.04
CA LEU A 99 -2.77 13.56 13.03
C LEU A 99 -3.11 12.88 14.36
N PHE A 100 -3.89 11.80 14.26
CA PHE A 100 -4.38 11.04 15.39
C PHE A 100 -3.96 9.57 15.29
N ILE A 101 -3.64 8.99 16.45
CA ILE A 101 -3.26 7.60 16.60
C ILE A 101 -4.41 6.88 17.29
N SER A 102 -4.89 5.80 16.69
CA SER A 102 -5.89 4.95 17.34
C SER A 102 -5.36 4.43 18.66
N GLU A 103 -6.14 4.64 19.73
CA GLU A 103 -5.87 4.00 21.02
C GLU A 103 -5.84 2.46 20.93
N ARG A 104 -6.45 1.87 19.90
CA ARG A 104 -6.51 0.42 19.67
C ARG A 104 -5.40 -0.12 18.78
N ALA A 105 -4.62 0.74 18.13
CA ALA A 105 -3.47 0.31 17.35
C ALA A 105 -2.42 -0.37 18.24
N SER A 106 -1.72 -1.35 17.70
CA SER A 106 -0.66 -2.07 18.44
C SER A 106 0.67 -1.32 18.33
N VAL A 107 1.50 -1.38 19.37
CA VAL A 107 2.82 -0.72 19.39
C VAL A 107 3.90 -1.71 18.95
N ILE A 108 4.65 -1.36 17.91
CA ILE A 108 5.89 -2.04 17.57
C ILE A 108 6.98 -1.56 18.53
N LEU A 109 7.33 -2.41 19.49
CA LEU A 109 8.46 -2.22 20.40
C LEU A 109 9.80 -2.70 19.78
N PRO A 110 10.96 -2.29 20.34
CA PRO A 110 12.28 -2.71 19.86
C PRO A 110 12.45 -4.24 19.79
N PHE A 111 11.87 -4.99 20.72
CA PHE A 111 11.97 -6.44 20.74
C PHE A 111 11.33 -7.09 19.49
N HIS A 112 10.25 -6.54 18.95
CA HIS A 112 9.63 -7.06 17.73
C HIS A 112 10.60 -6.96 16.55
N ARG A 113 11.36 -5.87 16.45
CA ARG A 113 12.36 -5.67 15.38
C ARG A 113 13.52 -6.67 15.52
N LEU A 114 13.99 -6.89 16.75
CA LEU A 114 15.02 -7.89 17.04
C LEU A 114 14.54 -9.30 16.66
N TYR A 115 13.30 -9.65 17.02
CA TYR A 115 12.70 -10.93 16.69
C TYR A 115 12.55 -11.10 15.17
N ASP A 116 11.98 -10.11 14.48
CA ASP A 116 11.72 -10.15 13.03
C ASP A 116 13.02 -10.24 12.23
N SER A 117 14.07 -9.54 12.66
CA SER A 117 15.39 -9.56 12.00
C SER A 117 16.11 -10.90 12.13
N ALA A 118 15.71 -11.77 13.06
CA ALA A 118 16.26 -13.11 13.20
C ALA A 118 15.61 -14.11 12.23
N ASP A 119 14.41 -13.81 11.70
CA ASP A 119 13.73 -14.65 10.72
C ASP A 119 14.32 -14.44 9.31
N LYS A 120 14.74 -15.55 8.69
CA LYS A 120 15.35 -15.55 7.34
C LYS A 120 14.47 -16.21 6.28
N VAL A 121 13.34 -16.80 6.65
CA VAL A 121 12.57 -17.69 5.74
C VAL A 121 11.66 -16.88 4.82
N VAL A 122 10.88 -15.96 5.37
CA VAL A 122 9.89 -15.18 4.59
C VAL A 122 10.56 -14.04 3.80
N GLY A 123 11.72 -13.56 4.27
CA GLY A 123 12.37 -12.36 3.73
C GLY A 123 11.63 -11.08 4.16
N THR A 124 11.31 -10.97 5.46
CA THR A 124 10.58 -9.83 6.01
C THR A 124 11.41 -8.55 5.94
N THR A 125 10.77 -7.40 6.18
CA THR A 125 11.47 -6.11 6.20
C THR A 125 12.31 -5.88 7.47
N GLY A 126 12.31 -6.83 8.43
CA GLY A 126 12.97 -6.66 9.73
C GLY A 126 12.41 -5.51 10.58
N ARG A 127 11.16 -5.12 10.31
CA ARG A 127 10.52 -3.94 10.92
C ARG A 127 9.61 -4.29 12.10
N GLY A 128 9.49 -5.57 12.45
CA GLY A 128 8.69 -6.03 13.59
C GLY A 128 7.21 -6.19 13.30
N ILE A 129 6.79 -6.21 12.03
CA ILE A 129 5.38 -6.27 11.63
C ILE A 129 4.76 -7.60 12.03
N GLY A 130 5.37 -8.71 11.61
CA GLY A 130 4.87 -10.06 11.88
C GLY A 130 4.77 -10.34 13.38
N PRO A 131 5.85 -10.12 14.16
CA PRO A 131 5.82 -10.30 15.61
C PRO A 131 4.77 -9.42 16.31
N ALA A 132 4.58 -8.16 15.87
CA ALA A 132 3.55 -7.29 16.46
C ALA A 132 2.13 -7.78 16.16
N TYR A 133 1.85 -8.25 14.94
CA TYR A 133 0.55 -8.87 14.62
C TYR A 133 0.36 -10.19 15.37
N ARG A 134 1.40 -11.01 15.52
CA ARG A 134 1.36 -12.23 16.33
C ARG A 134 0.96 -11.90 17.77
N ASP A 135 1.63 -10.95 18.40
CA ASP A 135 1.35 -10.51 19.77
C ASP A 135 -0.10 -9.99 19.91
N ARG A 136 -0.61 -9.29 18.89
CA ARG A 136 -2.00 -8.83 18.82
C ARG A 136 -2.98 -10.00 18.82
N ILE A 137 -2.76 -11.00 17.97
CA ILE A 137 -3.63 -12.19 17.85
C ILE A 137 -3.54 -13.10 19.08
N GLU A 138 -2.35 -13.22 19.68
CA GLU A 138 -2.14 -13.94 20.94
C GLU A 138 -2.76 -13.19 22.14
N ARG A 139 -3.14 -11.91 21.98
CA ARG A 139 -3.69 -11.01 23.00
C ARG A 139 -2.69 -10.67 24.12
N VAL A 140 -1.42 -10.59 23.75
CA VAL A 140 -0.30 -10.30 24.66
C VAL A 140 0.48 -9.02 24.29
N GLY A 141 0.18 -8.44 23.12
CA GLY A 141 0.77 -7.19 22.66
C GLY A 141 0.27 -5.95 23.42
N ILE A 142 1.06 -4.89 23.40
CA ILE A 142 0.71 -3.59 23.99
C ILE A 142 0.06 -2.71 22.92
N ARG A 143 -1.13 -2.19 23.18
CA ARG A 143 -1.76 -1.13 22.37
C ARG A 143 -1.52 0.24 23.00
N PHE A 144 -1.74 1.30 22.23
CA PHE A 144 -1.58 2.68 22.74
C PHE A 144 -2.46 2.96 23.98
N ALA A 145 -3.69 2.42 24.04
CA ALA A 145 -4.57 2.52 25.20
C ALA A 145 -4.00 1.84 26.46
N ASP A 146 -3.20 0.78 26.28
CA ASP A 146 -2.73 -0.05 27.38
C ASP A 146 -1.51 0.54 28.10
N ILE A 147 -0.76 1.45 27.43
CA ILE A 147 0.53 2.00 27.88
C ILE A 147 0.47 2.52 29.33
N LYS A 148 -0.50 3.39 29.64
CA LYS A 148 -0.68 3.94 31.01
C LYS A 148 -0.91 2.84 32.04
N GLY A 149 -1.70 1.84 31.69
CA GLY A 149 -2.04 0.72 32.57
C GLY A 149 -0.91 -0.29 32.75
N VAL A 150 0.05 -0.34 31.84
CA VAL A 150 1.30 -1.12 31.97
C VAL A 150 2.30 -0.36 32.83
N LEU A 151 2.50 0.94 32.59
CA LEU A 151 3.41 1.78 33.38
C LEU A 151 3.02 1.86 34.86
N ALA A 152 1.73 1.81 35.18
CA ALA A 152 1.23 1.88 36.54
C ALA A 152 1.40 0.58 37.35
N ASP A 153 1.84 -0.52 36.72
CA ASP A 153 1.89 -1.85 37.34
C ASP A 153 3.24 -2.54 37.04
N SER A 154 4.14 -2.53 38.02
CA SER A 154 5.48 -3.14 37.89
C SER A 154 5.41 -4.63 37.56
N LYS A 155 4.39 -5.34 38.05
CA LYS A 155 4.22 -6.77 37.76
C LYS A 155 3.91 -6.99 36.28
N LYS A 156 3.10 -6.14 35.65
CA LYS A 156 2.85 -6.22 34.20
C LYS A 156 4.11 -5.99 33.40
N ILE A 157 4.98 -5.08 33.84
CA ILE A 157 6.28 -4.88 33.20
C ILE A 157 7.12 -6.15 33.31
N ASP A 158 7.24 -6.73 34.50
CA ASP A 158 8.02 -7.96 34.75
C ASP A 158 7.49 -9.15 33.92
N ASP A 159 6.18 -9.36 33.89
CA ASP A 159 5.54 -10.40 33.09
C ASP A 159 5.79 -10.19 31.58
N THR A 160 5.71 -8.93 31.13
CA THR A 160 5.94 -8.55 29.73
C THR A 160 7.39 -8.80 29.32
N ILE A 161 8.38 -8.35 30.10
CA ILE A 161 9.80 -8.57 29.76
C ILE A 161 10.16 -10.06 29.83
N SER A 162 9.58 -10.82 30.76
CA SER A 162 9.82 -12.26 30.88
C SER A 162 9.38 -12.96 29.60
N ARG A 163 8.17 -12.66 29.11
CA ARG A 163 7.65 -13.16 27.83
C ARG A 163 8.51 -12.75 26.64
N MET A 164 8.82 -11.46 26.49
CA MET A 164 9.63 -10.94 25.37
C MET A 164 11.00 -11.63 25.32
N ASN A 165 11.68 -11.75 26.47
CA ASN A 165 12.99 -12.41 26.54
C ASN A 165 12.91 -13.91 26.27
N GLN A 166 11.84 -14.59 26.70
CA GLN A 166 11.61 -15.99 26.33
C GLN A 166 11.44 -16.15 24.81
N GLN A 167 10.64 -15.28 24.19
CA GLN A 167 10.44 -15.29 22.74
C GLN A 167 11.76 -15.05 21.97
N LEU A 168 12.56 -14.05 22.36
CA LEU A 168 13.86 -13.77 21.72
C LEU A 168 14.81 -14.98 21.76
N ARG A 169 14.82 -15.74 22.87
CA ARG A 169 15.63 -16.96 22.97
C ARG A 169 15.19 -18.05 21.98
N THR A 170 13.90 -18.14 21.64
CA THR A 170 13.42 -19.14 20.67
C THR A 170 13.96 -18.91 19.26
N VAL A 171 14.41 -17.69 18.96
CA VAL A 171 15.01 -17.30 17.67
C VAL A 171 16.52 -17.03 17.79
N GLY A 172 17.15 -17.46 18.90
CA GLY A 172 18.60 -17.34 19.09
C GLY A 172 19.12 -15.92 19.31
N VAL A 173 18.27 -14.99 19.77
CA VAL A 173 18.67 -13.63 20.13
C VAL A 173 18.96 -13.56 21.63
N ASP A 174 20.22 -13.29 21.97
CA ASP A 174 20.70 -13.23 23.36
C ASP A 174 20.46 -11.85 24.03
N GLN A 175 20.16 -10.82 23.25
CA GLN A 175 19.88 -9.49 23.77
C GLN A 175 18.64 -9.52 24.68
N GLN A 176 18.78 -8.96 25.88
CA GLN A 176 17.70 -8.89 26.86
C GLN A 176 17.04 -7.52 26.90
N ILE A 177 15.72 -7.51 27.00
CA ILE A 177 14.90 -6.35 27.34
C ILE A 177 14.80 -6.30 28.86
N ASN A 178 15.16 -5.17 29.47
CA ASN A 178 15.02 -4.97 30.91
C ASN A 178 13.84 -4.04 31.25
N ALA A 179 13.40 -4.08 32.52
CA ALA A 179 12.25 -3.32 32.99
C ALA A 179 12.40 -1.80 32.83
N ALA A 180 13.60 -1.27 33.10
CA ALA A 180 13.87 0.16 33.01
C ALA A 180 13.77 0.67 31.57
N ASP A 181 14.31 -0.08 30.61
CA ASP A 181 14.23 0.25 29.18
C ASP A 181 12.79 0.18 28.67
N LEU A 182 12.03 -0.86 29.04
CA LEU A 182 10.63 -0.96 28.63
C LEU A 182 9.81 0.20 29.21
N ALA A 183 9.95 0.48 30.52
CA ALA A 183 9.26 1.59 31.17
C ALA A 183 9.62 2.93 30.53
N SER A 184 10.91 3.20 30.29
CA SER A 184 11.39 4.42 29.65
C SER A 184 10.81 4.60 28.24
N ASN A 185 10.83 3.54 27.43
CA ASN A 185 10.26 3.55 26.08
C ASN A 185 8.75 3.85 26.10
N LEU A 186 8.00 3.17 26.98
CA LEU A 186 6.56 3.38 27.12
C LEU A 186 6.22 4.78 27.63
N GLN A 187 6.99 5.30 28.58
CA GLN A 187 6.84 6.65 29.11
C GLN A 187 7.09 7.69 28.01
N TRP A 188 8.16 7.53 27.24
CA TRP A 188 8.46 8.42 26.11
C TRP A 188 7.32 8.45 25.07
N ILE A 189 6.75 7.29 24.72
CA ILE A 189 5.61 7.22 23.78
C ILE A 189 4.43 8.03 24.35
N LEU A 190 4.14 7.88 25.64
CA LEU A 190 3.03 8.55 26.27
C LEU A 190 3.24 10.07 26.35
N ASP A 191 4.45 10.51 26.71
CA ASP A 191 4.79 11.94 26.78
C ASP A 191 4.75 12.58 25.40
N ARG A 192 5.24 11.87 24.38
CA ARG A 192 5.34 12.37 23.01
C ARG A 192 4.01 12.41 22.27
N TYR A 193 3.20 11.35 22.41
CA TYR A 193 2.00 11.12 21.61
C TYR A 193 0.70 11.13 22.41
N GLY A 194 0.73 11.37 23.73
CA GLY A 194 -0.45 11.34 24.59
C GLY A 194 -1.62 12.20 24.10
N ASN A 195 -1.34 13.34 23.45
CA ASN A 195 -2.35 14.21 22.84
C ASN A 195 -2.85 13.72 21.47
N ALA A 196 -2.09 12.88 20.77
CA ALA A 196 -2.45 12.29 19.49
C ALA A 196 -3.24 10.98 19.64
N ILE A 197 -3.10 10.28 20.76
CA ILE A 197 -3.85 9.04 21.05
C ILE A 197 -5.33 9.39 21.27
N LYS A 198 -6.22 8.88 20.41
CA LYS A 198 -7.66 9.20 20.40
C LYS A 198 -8.53 7.98 20.08
N PRO A 199 -9.85 8.03 20.38
CA PRO A 199 -10.83 7.05 19.91
C PRO A 199 -11.15 7.28 18.42
N THR A 200 -10.18 7.03 17.55
CA THR A 200 -10.23 7.41 16.12
C THR A 200 -11.41 6.80 15.37
N GLY A 201 -11.79 5.55 15.66
CA GLY A 201 -12.97 4.94 15.03
C GLY A 201 -14.26 5.73 15.27
N GLN A 202 -14.44 6.27 16.48
CA GLN A 202 -15.59 7.14 16.80
C GLN A 202 -15.49 8.48 16.07
N MET A 203 -14.29 9.06 15.97
CA MET A 203 -14.06 10.32 15.25
C MET A 203 -14.43 10.18 13.76
N VAL A 204 -13.97 9.10 13.11
CA VAL A 204 -14.24 8.85 11.69
C VAL A 204 -15.72 8.50 11.45
N ASP A 205 -16.36 7.72 12.33
CA ASP A 205 -17.80 7.45 12.25
C ASP A 205 -18.65 8.72 12.39
N ILE A 206 -18.28 9.64 13.28
CA ILE A 206 -18.95 10.95 13.40
C ILE A 206 -18.78 11.77 12.12
N ALA A 207 -17.56 11.83 11.57
CA ALA A 207 -17.27 12.54 10.32
C ALA A 207 -18.16 12.00 9.17
N LEU A 208 -18.21 10.68 9.00
CA LEU A 208 -19.05 10.04 7.98
C LEU A 208 -20.54 10.38 8.13
N ARG A 209 -21.05 10.45 9.37
CA ARG A 209 -22.45 10.84 9.66
C ARG A 209 -22.72 12.31 9.35
N ASN A 210 -21.70 13.16 9.48
CA ASN A 210 -21.76 14.57 9.11
C ASN A 210 -21.64 14.80 7.60
N GLY A 211 -21.46 13.74 6.80
CA GLY A 211 -21.31 13.84 5.35
C GLY A 211 -19.91 14.22 4.90
N GLU A 212 -18.90 14.12 5.78
CA GLU A 212 -17.50 14.34 5.45
C GLU A 212 -16.94 13.19 4.59
N ASN A 213 -15.96 13.50 3.74
CA ASN A 213 -15.30 12.55 2.85
C ASN A 213 -14.14 11.86 3.57
N VAL A 214 -14.15 10.52 3.55
CA VAL A 214 -13.11 9.70 4.20
C VAL A 214 -12.41 8.85 3.16
N LEU A 215 -11.09 9.04 3.04
CA LEU A 215 -10.20 8.23 2.22
C LEU A 215 -9.54 7.15 3.09
N LEU A 216 -9.75 5.88 2.73
CA LEU A 216 -9.12 4.73 3.36
C LEU A 216 -7.91 4.29 2.52
N GLU A 217 -6.72 4.46 3.07
CA GLU A 217 -5.45 4.20 2.39
C GLU A 217 -4.96 2.78 2.67
N GLY A 218 -4.99 1.92 1.64
CA GLY A 218 -4.44 0.58 1.68
C GLY A 218 -2.91 0.58 1.58
N ALA A 219 -2.28 -0.35 2.30
CA ALA A 219 -0.88 -0.68 2.14
C ALA A 219 -0.72 -2.06 1.45
N GLN A 220 0.47 -2.36 0.92
CA GLN A 220 0.76 -3.61 0.20
C GLN A 220 -0.24 -3.84 -0.96
N GLY A 221 -0.45 -5.09 -1.40
CA GLY A 221 -1.38 -5.44 -2.47
C GLY A 221 -2.07 -6.76 -2.16
N ALA A 222 -3.19 -7.02 -2.83
CA ALA A 222 -4.09 -8.15 -2.59
C ALA A 222 -3.37 -9.51 -2.48
N LEU A 223 -2.33 -9.74 -3.28
CA LEU A 223 -1.63 -11.03 -3.30
C LEU A 223 -0.54 -11.18 -2.23
N LEU A 224 -0.40 -10.15 -1.38
CA LEU A 224 0.34 -10.18 -0.12
C LEU A 224 -0.59 -10.27 1.10
N ASP A 225 -1.89 -10.46 0.92
CA ASP A 225 -2.83 -10.70 2.01
C ASP A 225 -2.47 -11.96 2.81
N ILE A 226 -2.59 -11.93 4.13
CA ILE A 226 -2.24 -13.07 5.00
C ILE A 226 -3.07 -14.33 4.70
N ASP A 227 -4.33 -14.17 4.31
CA ASP A 227 -5.27 -15.27 4.08
C ASP A 227 -5.45 -15.57 2.59
N GLN A 228 -5.50 -14.52 1.76
CA GLN A 228 -5.85 -14.63 0.34
C GLN A 228 -4.64 -14.46 -0.61
N GLY A 229 -3.46 -14.14 -0.08
CA GLY A 229 -2.25 -13.97 -0.87
C GLY A 229 -1.51 -15.29 -1.11
N THR A 230 -0.30 -15.19 -1.68
CA THR A 230 0.57 -16.34 -1.95
C THR A 230 1.29 -16.84 -0.69
N TYR A 231 0.53 -17.32 0.30
CA TYR A 231 1.06 -17.78 1.59
C TYR A 231 2.13 -18.89 1.40
N PRO A 232 3.27 -18.86 2.12
CA PRO A 232 3.60 -17.97 3.25
C PRO A 232 4.30 -16.65 2.86
N PHE A 233 4.47 -16.37 1.57
CA PHE A 233 5.20 -15.18 1.08
C PHE A 233 4.30 -13.94 1.01
N VAL A 234 3.77 -13.56 2.17
CA VAL A 234 2.73 -12.54 2.34
C VAL A 234 3.08 -11.62 3.51
N THR A 235 2.32 -10.52 3.67
CA THR A 235 2.38 -9.74 4.91
C THR A 235 1.49 -10.36 5.98
N SER A 236 1.62 -9.90 7.23
CA SER A 236 0.88 -10.43 8.38
C SER A 236 -0.45 -9.71 8.64
N SER A 237 -0.92 -8.92 7.67
CA SER A 237 -2.17 -8.17 7.75
C SER A 237 -3.13 -8.58 6.64
N VAL A 238 -4.42 -8.37 6.90
CA VAL A 238 -5.47 -8.41 5.87
C VAL A 238 -5.43 -7.09 5.11
N VAL A 239 -5.24 -7.14 3.80
CA VAL A 239 -5.02 -5.95 2.96
C VAL A 239 -6.29 -5.54 2.20
N GLY A 240 -7.26 -6.45 2.07
CA GLY A 240 -8.49 -6.25 1.28
C GLY A 240 -9.53 -5.30 1.89
N ARG A 241 -10.58 -5.01 1.11
CA ARG A 241 -11.67 -4.07 1.46
C ARG A 241 -12.35 -4.37 2.80
N ALA A 242 -12.51 -5.65 3.15
CA ALA A 242 -13.13 -6.05 4.42
C ALA A 242 -12.40 -5.47 5.64
N ASN A 243 -11.07 -5.45 5.61
CA ASN A 243 -10.28 -4.88 6.70
C ASN A 243 -10.20 -3.35 6.66
N ALA A 244 -10.54 -2.70 5.54
CA ALA A 244 -10.50 -1.25 5.46
C ALA A 244 -11.43 -0.58 6.50
N THR A 245 -12.65 -1.09 6.64
CA THR A 245 -13.60 -0.59 7.66
C THR A 245 -13.28 -1.08 9.05
N HIS A 246 -12.92 -2.36 9.21
CA HIS A 246 -12.54 -2.92 10.51
C HIS A 246 -11.33 -2.20 11.12
N GLY A 247 -10.27 -2.02 10.33
CA GLY A 247 -9.05 -1.34 10.72
C GLY A 247 -9.19 0.16 10.86
N ALA A 248 -10.23 0.78 10.29
CA ALA A 248 -10.59 2.18 10.53
C ALA A 248 -11.57 2.36 11.71
N GLY A 249 -12.20 1.29 12.19
CA GLY A 249 -13.19 1.32 13.26
C GLY A 249 -14.56 1.86 12.85
N ILE A 250 -14.96 1.65 11.59
CA ILE A 250 -16.24 2.12 11.03
C ILE A 250 -17.11 0.96 10.49
N HIS A 251 -18.39 1.21 10.26
CA HIS A 251 -19.31 0.19 9.74
C HIS A 251 -19.00 -0.18 8.26
N PRO A 252 -19.04 -1.48 7.88
CA PRO A 252 -18.65 -1.94 6.53
C PRO A 252 -19.46 -1.31 5.39
N GLY A 253 -20.74 -1.00 5.63
CA GLY A 253 -21.62 -0.36 4.65
C GLY A 253 -21.31 1.10 4.32
N HIS A 254 -20.29 1.73 4.93
CA HIS A 254 -19.89 3.10 4.59
C HIS A 254 -19.01 3.20 3.34
N ILE A 255 -18.39 2.10 2.88
CA ILE A 255 -17.57 2.16 1.67
C ILE A 255 -18.47 2.18 0.44
N THR A 256 -18.48 3.30 -0.27
CA THR A 256 -19.23 3.48 -1.53
C THR A 256 -18.35 3.24 -2.76
N GLU A 257 -17.06 3.55 -2.67
CA GLU A 257 -16.10 3.40 -3.77
C GLU A 257 -14.89 2.60 -3.33
N CYS A 258 -14.41 1.72 -4.20
CA CYS A 258 -13.24 0.88 -3.97
C CYS A 258 -12.36 0.85 -5.22
N PHE A 259 -11.27 1.59 -5.22
CA PHE A 259 -10.34 1.64 -6.36
C PHE A 259 -9.22 0.61 -6.19
N GLY A 260 -9.11 -0.28 -7.19
CA GLY A 260 -8.00 -1.22 -7.32
C GLY A 260 -6.88 -0.59 -8.14
N ILE A 261 -5.70 -0.44 -7.55
CA ILE A 261 -4.53 0.10 -8.24
C ILE A 261 -3.71 -1.06 -8.78
N THR A 262 -3.49 -1.09 -10.08
CA THR A 262 -2.70 -2.11 -10.77
C THR A 262 -1.68 -1.42 -11.65
N LYS A 263 -0.45 -1.92 -11.73
CA LYS A 263 0.45 -1.51 -12.82
C LYS A 263 -0.04 -2.13 -14.14
N ALA A 264 0.39 -1.55 -15.27
CA ALA A 264 0.22 -2.13 -16.60
C ALA A 264 1.03 -3.42 -16.84
N TYR A 265 1.92 -3.76 -15.88
CA TYR A 265 2.69 -4.99 -15.77
C TYR A 265 2.68 -5.43 -14.29
N CYS A 266 3.33 -6.54 -13.96
CA CYS A 266 3.42 -7.01 -12.57
C CYS A 266 4.84 -6.84 -12.02
N THR A 267 4.91 -6.53 -10.72
CA THR A 267 6.16 -6.49 -9.97
C THR A 267 6.03 -7.22 -8.66
N ARG A 268 7.08 -7.92 -8.22
CA ARG A 268 7.13 -8.56 -6.91
C ARG A 268 8.42 -8.23 -6.16
N VAL A 269 8.25 -7.83 -4.90
CA VAL A 269 9.35 -7.64 -3.95
C VAL A 269 9.45 -8.89 -3.07
N GLY A 270 10.67 -9.39 -2.90
CA GLY A 270 10.93 -10.56 -2.07
C GLY A 270 10.64 -11.90 -2.77
N ASN A 271 10.60 -12.95 -1.96
CA ASN A 271 10.44 -14.32 -2.41
C ASN A 271 8.98 -14.64 -2.78
N GLY A 272 8.78 -15.84 -3.30
CA GLY A 272 7.46 -16.41 -3.60
C GLY A 272 7.18 -16.54 -5.09
N PRO A 273 6.15 -17.31 -5.46
CA PRO A 273 5.85 -17.61 -6.85
C PRO A 273 5.36 -16.37 -7.61
N PHE A 274 5.71 -16.30 -8.89
CA PHE A 274 5.31 -15.21 -9.78
C PHE A 274 5.13 -15.78 -11.20
N PRO A 275 3.94 -16.28 -11.54
CA PRO A 275 3.71 -17.02 -12.79
C PRO A 275 4.12 -16.27 -14.05
N SER A 276 3.86 -14.96 -14.11
CA SER A 276 4.18 -14.13 -15.28
C SER A 276 5.57 -13.47 -15.22
N GLU A 277 6.45 -13.91 -14.32
CA GLU A 277 7.82 -13.40 -14.20
C GLU A 277 8.62 -13.58 -15.51
N LEU A 278 9.44 -12.58 -15.82
CA LEU A 278 10.32 -12.56 -16.99
C LEU A 278 11.79 -12.47 -16.58
N SER A 279 12.68 -12.79 -17.52
CA SER A 279 14.11 -12.61 -17.34
C SER A 279 14.45 -11.14 -17.05
N LEU A 280 15.35 -10.93 -16.08
CA LEU A 280 15.95 -9.63 -15.78
C LEU A 280 17.33 -9.46 -16.45
N GLU A 281 17.75 -10.41 -17.29
CA GLU A 281 19.01 -10.30 -18.05
C GLU A 281 18.80 -9.57 -19.38
N GLU A 282 17.68 -9.86 -20.06
CA GLU A 282 17.32 -9.28 -21.35
C GLU A 282 15.81 -9.31 -21.59
N GLY A 283 15.36 -8.60 -22.63
CA GLY A 283 13.97 -8.61 -23.08
C GLY A 283 13.01 -7.76 -22.22
N PRO A 284 11.69 -8.02 -22.31
CA PRO A 284 10.68 -7.15 -21.72
C PRO A 284 10.75 -7.03 -20.19
N GLY A 285 11.18 -8.09 -19.49
CA GLY A 285 11.37 -8.04 -18.03
C GLY A 285 12.42 -7.02 -17.63
N MET A 286 13.59 -7.05 -18.28
CA MET A 286 14.66 -6.08 -18.04
C MET A 286 14.26 -4.66 -18.48
N HIS A 287 13.56 -4.51 -19.61
CA HIS A 287 13.02 -3.23 -20.04
C HIS A 287 12.11 -2.60 -18.97
N MET A 288 11.11 -3.35 -18.49
CA MET A 288 10.21 -2.89 -17.41
C MET A 288 10.96 -2.53 -16.13
N ALA A 289 12.03 -3.27 -15.80
CA ALA A 289 12.81 -3.00 -14.62
C ALA A 289 13.59 -1.67 -14.72
N GLN A 290 14.20 -1.42 -15.88
CA GLN A 290 14.99 -0.22 -16.16
C GLN A 290 14.11 1.02 -16.31
N VAL A 291 13.17 1.00 -17.25
CA VAL A 291 12.29 2.14 -17.57
C VAL A 291 11.36 2.43 -16.40
N GLY A 292 10.81 1.39 -15.77
CA GLY A 292 9.96 1.54 -14.59
C GLY A 292 10.69 1.91 -13.30
N HIS A 293 12.02 2.03 -13.31
CA HIS A 293 12.85 2.25 -12.12
C HIS A 293 12.53 1.27 -10.98
N GLU A 294 12.38 -0.01 -11.30
CA GLU A 294 11.95 -1.05 -10.37
C GLU A 294 13.10 -1.56 -9.50
N PHE A 295 13.68 -0.66 -8.70
CA PHE A 295 14.79 -0.95 -7.82
C PHE A 295 14.42 -0.67 -6.37
N GLY A 296 14.86 -1.55 -5.47
CA GLY A 296 14.66 -1.35 -4.03
C GLY A 296 15.31 -0.05 -3.57
N THR A 297 14.52 0.85 -2.97
CA THR A 297 14.98 2.20 -2.59
C THR A 297 16.12 2.23 -1.58
N THR A 298 16.34 1.14 -0.85
CA THR A 298 17.39 1.01 0.18
C THR A 298 18.47 0.01 -0.22
N THR A 299 18.10 -1.06 -0.93
CA THR A 299 19.01 -2.16 -1.27
C THR A 299 19.59 -2.06 -2.69
N GLY A 300 19.00 -1.24 -3.56
CA GLY A 300 19.35 -1.12 -4.97
C GLY A 300 19.07 -2.38 -5.83
N ARG A 301 18.53 -3.45 -5.25
CA ARG A 301 18.26 -4.69 -5.98
C ARG A 301 17.07 -4.51 -6.93
N PRO A 302 17.13 -5.06 -8.16
CA PRO A 302 15.99 -5.04 -9.07
C PRO A 302 14.86 -5.85 -8.47
N ARG A 303 13.64 -5.32 -8.58
CA ARG A 303 12.41 -6.06 -8.29
C ARG A 303 12.15 -7.01 -9.45
N ARG A 304 11.50 -8.12 -9.16
CA ARG A 304 11.09 -9.08 -10.19
C ARG A 304 9.98 -8.43 -11.01
N THR A 305 10.08 -8.49 -12.32
CA THR A 305 9.11 -7.92 -13.27
C THR A 305 8.51 -9.01 -14.13
N GLY A 306 7.29 -8.78 -14.59
CA GLY A 306 6.55 -9.74 -15.38
C GLY A 306 5.36 -9.11 -16.07
N TRP A 307 4.80 -9.81 -17.05
CA TRP A 307 3.59 -9.34 -17.74
C TRP A 307 2.41 -9.18 -16.77
N LEU A 308 1.45 -8.32 -17.14
CA LEU A 308 0.21 -8.18 -16.37
C LEU A 308 -0.51 -9.52 -16.27
N ASP A 309 -0.93 -9.85 -15.06
CA ASP A 309 -1.63 -11.10 -14.75
C ASP A 309 -3.10 -10.83 -14.42
N ILE A 310 -3.98 -11.15 -15.37
CA ILE A 310 -5.42 -10.98 -15.23
C ILE A 310 -6.03 -12.02 -14.29
N VAL A 311 -5.44 -13.22 -14.19
CA VAL A 311 -5.94 -14.25 -13.28
C VAL A 311 -5.80 -13.76 -11.84
N ALA A 312 -4.62 -13.23 -11.51
CA ALA A 312 -4.33 -12.53 -10.27
C ALA A 312 -5.27 -11.33 -10.01
N LEU A 313 -5.43 -10.44 -11.01
CA LEU A 313 -6.27 -9.24 -10.87
C LEU A 313 -7.75 -9.57 -10.65
N ARG A 314 -8.28 -10.58 -11.35
CA ARG A 314 -9.65 -11.07 -11.15
C ARG A 314 -9.85 -11.65 -9.75
N ASP A 315 -8.87 -12.37 -9.23
CA ASP A 315 -8.97 -12.91 -7.86
C ASP A 315 -8.92 -11.77 -6.82
N ALA A 316 -8.04 -10.79 -6.99
CA ALA A 316 -8.01 -9.58 -6.17
C ALA A 316 -9.36 -8.84 -6.18
N HIS A 317 -9.99 -8.74 -7.36
CA HIS A 317 -11.32 -8.15 -7.51
C HIS A 317 -12.41 -8.96 -6.82
N ARG A 318 -12.40 -10.29 -6.93
CA ARG A 318 -13.36 -11.16 -6.22
C ARG A 318 -13.36 -10.90 -4.72
N ILE A 319 -12.19 -10.65 -4.13
CA ILE A 319 -12.03 -10.44 -2.68
C ILE A 319 -12.36 -9.00 -2.27
N SER A 320 -11.98 -8.01 -3.09
CA SER A 320 -12.06 -6.60 -2.71
C SER A 320 -13.25 -5.85 -3.31
N GLY A 321 -13.87 -6.35 -4.37
CA GLY A 321 -15.02 -5.73 -5.04
C GLY A 321 -14.73 -4.32 -5.55
N TYR A 322 -13.73 -4.20 -6.43
CA TYR A 322 -13.33 -2.91 -7.02
C TYR A 322 -14.45 -2.29 -7.85
N THR A 323 -14.76 -1.02 -7.61
CA THR A 323 -15.69 -0.22 -8.41
C THR A 323 -15.02 0.42 -9.63
N GLY A 324 -13.69 0.51 -9.61
CA GLY A 324 -12.88 0.96 -10.74
C GLY A 324 -11.39 0.61 -10.56
N LEU A 325 -10.66 0.56 -11.66
CA LEU A 325 -9.22 0.37 -11.69
C LEU A 325 -8.49 1.67 -12.03
N VAL A 326 -7.35 1.87 -11.37
CA VAL A 326 -6.33 2.82 -11.81
C VAL A 326 -5.16 2.01 -12.33
N VAL A 327 -4.91 2.11 -13.64
CA VAL A 327 -3.78 1.43 -14.30
C VAL A 327 -2.58 2.37 -14.27
N THR A 328 -1.51 2.02 -13.56
CA THR A 328 -0.32 2.88 -13.44
C THR A 328 0.83 2.38 -14.31
N LYS A 329 1.77 3.27 -14.59
CA LYS A 329 3.01 2.97 -15.33
C LYS A 329 2.76 2.34 -16.71
N LEU A 330 1.77 2.85 -17.43
CA LEU A 330 1.51 2.39 -18.80
C LEU A 330 2.64 2.81 -19.75
N ASP A 331 3.22 3.98 -19.51
CA ASP A 331 4.38 4.55 -20.20
C ASP A 331 5.57 3.59 -20.28
N VAL A 332 5.76 2.75 -19.25
CA VAL A 332 6.84 1.76 -19.15
C VAL A 332 6.75 0.64 -20.20
N LEU A 333 5.61 0.49 -20.89
CA LEU A 333 5.47 -0.48 -21.98
C LEU A 333 5.91 0.08 -23.35
N GLY A 334 6.18 1.38 -23.43
CA GLY A 334 6.61 2.04 -24.66
C GLY A 334 7.99 1.56 -25.13
N GLY A 335 8.12 1.31 -26.42
CA GLY A 335 9.35 0.78 -27.03
C GLY A 335 9.40 -0.75 -27.12
N LEU A 336 8.39 -1.46 -26.61
CA LEU A 336 8.23 -2.89 -26.83
C LEU A 336 7.47 -3.16 -28.16
N ASP A 337 7.91 -4.16 -28.93
CA ASP A 337 7.24 -4.56 -30.17
C ASP A 337 5.94 -5.34 -29.91
N GLU A 338 5.91 -6.11 -28.82
CA GLU A 338 4.78 -6.92 -28.37
C GLU A 338 4.53 -6.71 -26.88
N ILE A 339 3.25 -6.65 -26.52
CA ILE A 339 2.78 -6.65 -25.13
C ILE A 339 1.99 -7.93 -24.89
N LYS A 340 2.30 -8.65 -23.82
CA LYS A 340 1.59 -9.88 -23.45
C LYS A 340 0.80 -9.68 -22.16
N ILE A 341 -0.39 -10.26 -22.11
CA ILE A 341 -1.26 -10.27 -20.93
C ILE A 341 -1.53 -11.72 -20.56
N CYS A 342 -1.23 -12.12 -19.32
CA CYS A 342 -1.52 -13.45 -18.82
C CYS A 342 -3.03 -13.57 -18.54
N ILE A 343 -3.71 -14.45 -19.27
CA ILE A 343 -5.18 -14.63 -19.25
C ILE A 343 -5.62 -15.94 -18.58
N GLY A 344 -4.68 -16.84 -18.28
CA GLY A 344 -4.90 -18.14 -17.69
C GLY A 344 -3.58 -18.78 -17.29
N TYR A 345 -3.65 -19.92 -16.60
CA TYR A 345 -2.47 -20.73 -16.32
C TYR A 345 -2.66 -22.14 -16.87
N GLU A 346 -1.55 -22.81 -17.17
CA GLU A 346 -1.47 -24.26 -17.30
C GLU A 346 -0.74 -24.82 -16.07
N MET A 347 -1.37 -25.76 -15.38
CA MET A 347 -0.77 -26.47 -14.24
C MET A 347 -0.86 -27.96 -14.49
N ASP A 348 0.30 -28.63 -14.57
CA ASP A 348 0.42 -30.06 -14.86
C ASP A 348 -0.33 -30.48 -16.15
N GLY A 349 -0.21 -29.68 -17.22
CA GLY A 349 -0.86 -29.94 -18.50
C GLY A 349 -2.37 -29.63 -18.54
N LYS A 350 -2.92 -29.00 -17.49
CA LYS A 350 -4.35 -28.65 -17.42
C LYS A 350 -4.55 -27.13 -17.35
N PRO A 351 -5.45 -26.56 -18.17
CA PRO A 351 -5.78 -25.15 -18.09
C PRO A 351 -6.57 -24.85 -16.80
N ILE A 352 -6.18 -23.79 -16.11
CA ILE A 352 -6.88 -23.23 -14.96
C ILE A 352 -7.01 -21.71 -15.11
N SER A 353 -8.04 -21.14 -14.49
CA SER A 353 -8.36 -19.70 -14.56
C SER A 353 -8.48 -19.06 -13.18
N PHE A 354 -7.79 -19.61 -12.19
CA PHE A 354 -7.75 -19.14 -10.81
C PHE A 354 -6.31 -19.25 -10.27
N VAL A 355 -5.99 -18.47 -9.26
CA VAL A 355 -4.71 -18.58 -8.54
C VAL A 355 -4.80 -19.75 -7.56
N PRO A 356 -3.93 -20.78 -7.64
CA PRO A 356 -3.91 -21.85 -6.65
C PRO A 356 -3.65 -21.36 -5.23
N THR A 357 -4.15 -22.07 -4.23
CA THR A 357 -3.98 -21.70 -2.81
C THR A 357 -2.56 -21.92 -2.31
N LEU A 358 -1.91 -23.03 -2.71
CA LEU A 358 -0.56 -23.35 -2.26
C LEU A 358 0.48 -22.63 -3.11
N ALA A 359 1.44 -21.96 -2.47
CA ALA A 359 2.54 -21.30 -3.19
C ALA A 359 3.33 -22.27 -4.09
N GLU A 360 3.43 -23.55 -3.72
CA GLU A 360 4.04 -24.60 -4.53
C GLU A 360 3.27 -24.87 -5.82
N ASP A 361 1.94 -24.80 -5.79
CA ASP A 361 1.09 -24.97 -6.97
C ASP A 361 1.18 -23.73 -7.87
N VAL A 362 1.17 -22.54 -7.29
CA VAL A 362 1.39 -21.28 -8.05
C VAL A 362 2.77 -21.31 -8.72
N ALA A 363 3.80 -21.87 -8.07
CA ALA A 363 5.14 -21.99 -8.65
C ALA A 363 5.21 -22.95 -9.86
N ARG A 364 4.25 -23.87 -10.00
CA ARG A 364 4.14 -24.80 -11.14
C ARG A 364 3.25 -24.28 -12.26
N CYS A 365 2.60 -23.13 -12.07
CA CYS A 365 1.74 -22.52 -13.08
C CYS A 365 2.59 -21.92 -14.20
N LEU A 366 2.30 -22.35 -15.44
CA LEU A 366 2.82 -21.72 -16.65
C LEU A 366 1.80 -20.70 -17.17
N PRO A 367 2.18 -19.44 -17.40
CA PRO A 367 1.26 -18.41 -17.86
C PRO A 367 0.82 -18.65 -19.30
N VAL A 368 -0.48 -18.50 -19.56
CA VAL A 368 -1.07 -18.51 -20.90
C VAL A 368 -1.31 -17.06 -21.31
N TYR A 369 -0.65 -16.63 -22.39
CA TYR A 369 -0.64 -15.24 -22.83
C TYR A 369 -1.57 -14.96 -24.00
N GLU A 370 -2.20 -13.80 -23.96
CA GLU A 370 -2.69 -13.09 -25.15
C GLU A 370 -1.65 -12.05 -25.57
N THR A 371 -1.34 -11.97 -26.87
CA THR A 371 -0.33 -11.05 -27.43
C THR A 371 -1.01 -9.90 -28.16
N HIS A 372 -0.52 -8.70 -27.91
CA HIS A 372 -0.93 -7.45 -28.54
C HIS A 372 0.27 -6.77 -29.18
N SER A 373 0.03 -5.98 -30.21
CA SER A 373 1.06 -5.06 -30.74
C SER A 373 1.45 -4.07 -29.66
N GLY A 374 2.75 -3.83 -29.51
CA GLY A 374 3.25 -2.77 -28.66
C GLY A 374 3.14 -1.40 -29.32
N PHE A 375 3.80 -0.40 -28.74
CA PHE A 375 3.75 0.98 -29.21
C PHE A 375 5.11 1.67 -29.02
N PRO A 376 5.44 2.69 -29.84
CA PRO A 376 6.70 3.43 -29.71
C PRO A 376 6.87 4.06 -28.33
N GLU A 377 8.12 4.20 -27.90
CA GLU A 377 8.46 5.01 -26.73
C GLU A 377 8.04 6.47 -26.96
N LEU A 378 7.40 7.07 -25.97
CA LEU A 378 7.03 8.49 -25.93
C LEU A 378 7.80 9.16 -24.79
N SER A 379 8.17 10.43 -24.97
CA SER A 379 8.86 11.17 -23.92
C SER A 379 7.91 11.52 -22.77
N ASP A 380 8.49 11.82 -21.59
CA ASP A 380 7.71 12.33 -20.45
C ASP A 380 6.90 13.60 -20.82
N GLU A 381 7.46 14.47 -21.66
CA GLU A 381 6.80 15.68 -22.15
C GLU A 381 5.59 15.33 -23.05
N ASP A 382 5.73 14.36 -23.95
CA ASP A 382 4.62 13.91 -24.81
C ASP A 382 3.45 13.36 -23.98
N TRP A 383 3.76 12.55 -22.95
CA TRP A 383 2.75 12.01 -22.04
C TRP A 383 2.05 13.10 -21.22
N ILE A 384 2.81 14.07 -20.71
CA ILE A 384 2.26 15.20 -19.95
C ILE A 384 1.38 16.07 -20.84
N GLU A 385 1.84 16.42 -22.04
CA GLU A 385 1.05 17.21 -23.00
C GLU A 385 -0.26 16.51 -23.36
N MET A 386 -0.20 15.20 -23.60
CA MET A 386 -1.39 14.38 -23.87
C MET A 386 -2.37 14.40 -22.68
N ALA A 387 -1.86 14.26 -21.45
CA ALA A 387 -2.66 14.31 -20.24
C ALA A 387 -3.27 15.70 -19.99
N ASP A 388 -2.55 16.78 -20.27
CA ASP A 388 -3.07 18.15 -20.18
C ASP A 388 -4.16 18.40 -21.22
N ARG A 389 -3.95 17.95 -22.46
CA ARG A 389 -4.96 18.05 -23.52
C ARG A 389 -6.24 17.31 -23.15
N SER A 390 -6.12 16.09 -22.59
CA SER A 390 -7.27 15.33 -22.10
C SER A 390 -8.12 16.13 -21.12
N ARG A 391 -7.47 16.86 -20.20
CA ARG A 391 -8.16 17.68 -19.19
C ARG A 391 -8.77 18.94 -19.80
N ALA A 392 -7.97 19.67 -20.59
CA ALA A 392 -8.38 20.94 -21.18
C ALA A 392 -9.56 20.79 -22.16
N GLU A 393 -9.61 19.67 -22.90
CA GLU A 393 -10.64 19.41 -23.90
C GLU A 393 -11.73 18.45 -23.41
N SER A 394 -11.61 17.93 -22.18
CA SER A 394 -12.50 16.89 -21.64
C SER A 394 -12.65 15.67 -22.56
N SER A 395 -11.55 15.27 -23.20
CA SER A 395 -11.51 14.18 -24.19
C SER A 395 -11.15 12.81 -23.61
N GLY A 396 -10.69 12.76 -22.35
CA GLY A 396 -10.41 11.50 -21.65
C GLY A 396 -9.47 10.58 -22.44
N TYR A 397 -9.82 9.30 -22.58
CA TYR A 397 -8.99 8.32 -23.29
C TYR A 397 -8.89 8.52 -24.80
N ASP A 398 -9.72 9.38 -25.39
CA ASP A 398 -9.68 9.63 -26.84
C ASP A 398 -8.42 10.40 -27.27
N VAL A 399 -7.64 10.96 -26.34
CA VAL A 399 -6.33 11.56 -26.65
C VAL A 399 -5.23 10.53 -26.89
N MET A 400 -5.42 9.28 -26.45
CA MET A 400 -4.41 8.22 -26.54
C MET A 400 -4.33 7.68 -27.98
N PRO A 401 -3.13 7.34 -28.48
CA PRO A 401 -2.99 6.58 -29.71
C PRO A 401 -3.76 5.25 -29.63
N ASP A 402 -4.34 4.80 -30.75
CA ASP A 402 -5.13 3.57 -30.80
C ASP A 402 -4.39 2.36 -30.22
N ALA A 403 -3.09 2.22 -30.48
CA ALA A 403 -2.28 1.14 -29.93
C ALA A 403 -2.26 1.12 -28.40
N VAL A 404 -2.17 2.30 -27.76
CA VAL A 404 -2.17 2.46 -26.30
C VAL A 404 -3.58 2.22 -25.75
N ARG A 405 -4.59 2.83 -26.37
CA ARG A 405 -5.99 2.70 -25.97
C ARG A 405 -6.46 1.25 -26.03
N ASN A 406 -6.09 0.52 -27.08
CA ASN A 406 -6.45 -0.89 -27.25
C ASN A 406 -5.93 -1.76 -26.09
N ILE A 407 -4.76 -1.45 -25.53
CA ILE A 407 -4.24 -2.15 -24.35
C ILE A 407 -5.11 -1.83 -23.12
N VAL A 408 -5.45 -0.56 -22.89
CA VAL A 408 -6.31 -0.15 -21.77
C VAL A 408 -7.69 -0.79 -21.86
N ASP A 409 -8.33 -0.73 -23.03
CA ASP A 409 -9.63 -1.33 -23.30
C ASP A 409 -9.58 -2.85 -23.10
N ARG A 410 -8.48 -3.49 -23.50
CA ARG A 410 -8.30 -4.92 -23.28
C ARG A 410 -8.15 -5.28 -21.81
N ILE A 411 -7.40 -4.49 -21.04
CA ILE A 411 -7.28 -4.67 -19.58
C ILE A 411 -8.67 -4.54 -18.93
N GLU A 412 -9.46 -3.52 -19.30
CA GLU A 412 -10.83 -3.34 -18.81
C GLU A 412 -11.71 -4.57 -19.11
N GLN A 413 -11.71 -5.04 -20.36
CA GLN A 413 -12.49 -6.21 -20.80
C GLN A 413 -12.08 -7.49 -20.09
N LEU A 414 -10.77 -7.72 -19.99
CA LEU A 414 -10.22 -8.93 -19.36
C LEU A 414 -10.45 -8.90 -17.85
N ALA A 415 -10.23 -7.77 -17.17
CA ALA A 415 -10.48 -7.66 -15.74
C ALA A 415 -11.98 -7.73 -15.41
N GLY A 416 -12.84 -7.23 -16.30
CA GLY A 416 -14.27 -7.07 -16.04
C GLY A 416 -14.57 -5.90 -15.09
N ILE A 417 -13.67 -4.92 -15.02
CA ILE A 417 -13.72 -3.80 -14.08
C ILE A 417 -13.41 -2.52 -14.84
N PRO A 418 -14.22 -1.46 -14.72
CA PRO A 418 -13.97 -0.21 -15.42
C PRO A 418 -12.59 0.37 -15.08
N VAL A 419 -11.80 0.72 -16.09
CA VAL A 419 -10.60 1.54 -15.91
C VAL A 419 -11.07 3.00 -15.82
N VAL A 420 -10.77 3.65 -14.69
CA VAL A 420 -11.23 5.01 -14.38
C VAL A 420 -10.11 6.04 -14.46
N CYS A 421 -8.85 5.60 -14.40
CA CYS A 421 -7.67 6.45 -14.55
C CYS A 421 -6.48 5.62 -15.06
N VAL A 422 -5.63 6.25 -15.88
CA VAL A 422 -4.41 5.68 -16.43
C VAL A 422 -3.24 6.60 -16.10
N GLY A 423 -2.27 6.12 -15.33
CA GLY A 423 -1.01 6.78 -15.08
C GLY A 423 -0.02 6.51 -16.22
N VAL A 424 0.46 7.59 -16.83
CA VAL A 424 1.37 7.60 -17.99
C VAL A 424 2.70 8.30 -17.66
N GLY A 425 3.14 8.18 -16.41
CA GLY A 425 4.39 8.73 -15.94
C GLY A 425 4.43 8.97 -14.43
N PRO A 426 5.61 9.28 -13.87
CA PRO A 426 5.77 9.53 -12.44
C PRO A 426 5.20 10.88 -11.99
N ASP A 427 5.15 11.88 -12.89
CA ASP A 427 4.60 13.21 -12.60
C ASP A 427 3.12 13.13 -12.23
N ARG A 428 2.68 13.99 -11.30
CA ARG A 428 1.28 14.11 -10.89
C ARG A 428 0.35 14.36 -12.10
N ARG A 429 0.77 15.23 -13.02
CA ARG A 429 0.05 15.60 -14.26
C ARG A 429 -0.03 14.46 -15.28
N ALA A 430 0.88 13.50 -15.22
CA ALA A 430 0.95 12.36 -16.14
C ALA A 430 -0.11 11.29 -15.79
N SER A 431 -1.37 11.70 -15.79
CA SER A 431 -2.54 10.83 -15.58
C SER A 431 -3.66 11.26 -16.50
N ILE A 432 -4.27 10.30 -17.19
CA ILE A 432 -5.43 10.49 -18.05
C ILE A 432 -6.62 9.83 -17.36
N ALA A 433 -7.64 10.60 -17.02
CA ALA A 433 -8.83 10.11 -16.33
C ALA A 433 -9.98 9.90 -17.31
N LYS A 434 -10.91 9.02 -16.93
CA LYS A 434 -12.20 8.91 -17.63
C LYS A 434 -13.02 10.17 -17.36
N VAL A 435 -13.58 10.78 -18.41
CA VAL A 435 -14.33 12.04 -18.32
C VAL A 435 -15.49 11.93 -17.32
N GLY A 436 -15.60 12.90 -16.41
CA GLY A 436 -16.60 12.92 -15.34
C GLY A 436 -16.42 11.83 -14.28
N GLY A 437 -15.29 11.13 -14.30
CA GLY A 437 -14.92 10.12 -13.32
C GLY A 437 -14.30 10.71 -12.04
N PRO A 438 -14.05 9.86 -11.02
CA PRO A 438 -13.55 10.29 -9.71
C PRO A 438 -12.11 10.85 -9.74
N PHE A 439 -11.37 10.63 -10.82
CA PHE A 439 -10.01 11.14 -11.02
C PHE A 439 -9.93 12.27 -12.06
N ASP A 440 -11.07 12.68 -12.63
CA ASP A 440 -11.16 13.81 -13.57
C ASP A 440 -11.29 15.12 -12.77
N ILE A 441 -10.19 15.49 -12.12
CA ILE A 441 -10.11 16.60 -11.16
C ILE A 441 -9.40 17.81 -11.77
N ASP A 442 -9.79 19.01 -11.34
CA ASP A 442 -9.05 20.24 -11.66
C ASP A 442 -7.80 20.34 -10.78
N TRP A 443 -6.64 20.37 -11.43
CA TRP A 443 -5.33 20.34 -10.76
C TRP A 443 -4.90 21.68 -10.18
N ALA A 444 -5.61 22.77 -10.49
CA ALA A 444 -5.36 24.08 -9.89
C ALA A 444 -5.55 24.10 -8.36
N GLU A 445 -6.22 23.08 -7.79
CA GLU A 445 -6.54 22.96 -6.36
C GLU A 445 -5.58 22.03 -5.56
N VAL A 446 -4.58 21.42 -6.22
CA VAL A 446 -3.77 20.30 -5.65
C VAL A 446 -2.42 20.76 -5.07
N THR A 447 -2.12 22.06 -5.07
CA THR A 447 -0.79 22.56 -4.67
C THR A 447 -0.65 22.78 -3.16
N PHE A 448 0.40 22.18 -2.61
CA PHE A 448 1.16 22.73 -1.48
C PHE A 448 2.50 23.26 -2.00
#